data_AF-A0A2U9IUX0-F1
#
_entry.id   AF-A0A2U9IUX0-F1
#
_cell.length_a   1.000
_cell.length_b   1.000
_cell.length_c   1.000
_cell.angle_alpha   90.00
_cell.angle_beta   90.00
_cell.angle_gamma   90.00
#
_symmetry.space_group_name_H-M   'P 1'
#
loop_
_entity.id
_entity.type
_entity.pdbx_description
1 polymer ?
#
loop_
_entity_poly.entity_id
_entity_poly.type
_entity_poly.pdbx_seq_one_letter_code
_entity_poly.pdbx_strand_id
1 'polypeptide(L)'
;MESKIPTIEKNKDGYIRVRLLECLQELELSLLMLKEGFSRNSAGKAFMAWKAFISALVVLNLDKMYRDEKEREWYYKTGFLAPTTGLKGISQRLEELGYEVIDTTSTALMLHRYACNGLHKGASDYADRSEAVKDILHLINKIITLLREYFKGRWNEEIETLYKKVEEELKDFSGNRSISF
;
A
#
# COMPACT_ATOMS: atom_id res chain seq x y z
N MET A 1 32.12 -3.71 5.00
CA MET A 1 30.85 -3.56 4.26
C MET A 1 30.00 -4.76 4.63
N GLU A 2 29.37 -4.72 5.81
CA GLU A 2 28.71 -5.88 6.40
C GLU A 2 27.36 -6.15 5.72
N SER A 3 27.17 -7.40 5.32
CA SER A 3 25.99 -7.91 4.65
C SER A 3 24.74 -7.75 5.53
N LYS A 4 23.89 -6.76 5.23
CA LYS A 4 22.54 -6.58 5.83
C LYS A 4 21.50 -7.57 5.26
N ILE A 5 21.92 -8.75 4.83
CA ILE A 5 21.08 -9.75 4.15
C ILE A 5 20.51 -10.85 5.10
N PRO A 6 20.99 -11.12 6.34
CA PRO A 6 20.41 -12.17 7.19
C PRO A 6 19.11 -11.84 7.95
N THR A 7 18.60 -10.60 7.93
CA THR A 7 17.59 -10.18 8.92
C THR A 7 16.17 -10.62 8.59
N ILE A 8 15.77 -10.61 7.31
CA ILE A 8 14.38 -10.95 6.92
C ILE A 8 14.14 -12.45 7.03
N GLU A 9 15.08 -13.30 6.60
CA GLU A 9 14.90 -14.76 6.69
C GLU A 9 14.74 -15.24 8.13
N LYS A 10 15.49 -14.63 9.05
CA LYS A 10 15.44 -14.97 10.47
C LYS A 10 14.17 -14.48 11.16
N ASN A 11 13.46 -13.50 10.61
CA ASN A 11 12.26 -12.94 11.23
C ASN A 11 11.24 -12.41 10.19
N LYS A 12 10.78 -13.30 9.29
CA LYS A 12 9.80 -12.95 8.25
C LYS A 12 8.49 -12.45 8.88
N ASP A 13 7.96 -13.17 9.87
CA ASP A 13 6.68 -12.83 10.48
C ASP A 13 6.72 -11.49 11.24
N GLY A 14 7.81 -11.19 11.94
CA GLY A 14 8.00 -9.89 12.57
C GLY A 14 8.05 -8.76 11.56
N TYR A 15 8.77 -8.95 10.44
CA TYR A 15 8.81 -7.96 9.35
C TYR A 15 7.41 -7.75 8.74
N ILE A 16 6.69 -8.83 8.42
CA ILE A 16 5.33 -8.76 7.88
C ILE A 16 4.44 -7.96 8.83
N ARG A 17 4.44 -8.26 10.13
CA ARG A 17 3.62 -7.53 11.12
C ARG A 17 3.93 -6.03 11.15
N VAL A 18 5.22 -5.64 11.13
CA VAL A 18 5.62 -4.23 11.06
C VAL A 18 5.07 -3.57 9.78
N ARG A 19 5.14 -4.23 8.62
CA ARG A 19 4.57 -3.70 7.38
C ARG A 19 3.05 -3.60 7.41
N LEU A 20 2.35 -4.52 8.07
CA LEU A 20 0.89 -4.43 8.23
C LEU A 20 0.49 -3.26 9.14
N LEU A 21 1.24 -3.03 10.23
CA LEU A 21 1.04 -1.86 11.09
C LEU A 21 1.33 -0.56 10.34
N GLU A 22 2.45 -0.47 9.64
CA GLU A 22 2.80 0.70 8.79
C GLU A 22 1.71 0.95 7.74
N CYS A 23 1.21 -0.10 7.09
CA CYS A 23 0.11 0.00 6.14
C CYS A 23 -1.11 0.67 6.79
N LEU A 24 -1.58 0.15 7.92
CA LEU A 24 -2.76 0.66 8.60
C LEU A 24 -2.57 2.09 9.15
N GLN A 25 -1.40 2.41 9.70
CA GLN A 25 -1.06 3.76 10.18
C GLN A 25 -1.06 4.78 9.03
N GLU A 26 -0.53 4.40 7.87
CA GLU A 26 -0.56 5.26 6.69
C GLU A 26 -1.99 5.44 6.15
N LEU A 27 -2.87 4.43 6.25
CA LEU A 27 -4.29 4.59 5.92
C LEU A 27 -5.01 5.55 6.88
N GLU A 28 -4.79 5.41 8.19
CA GLU A 28 -5.34 6.31 9.21
C GLU A 28 -4.92 7.76 8.92
N LEU A 29 -3.62 8.00 8.70
CA LEU A 29 -3.10 9.33 8.35
C LEU A 29 -3.69 9.83 7.02
N SER A 30 -3.90 8.94 6.05
CA SER A 30 -4.53 9.28 4.78
C SER A 30 -5.95 9.79 4.97
N LEU A 31 -6.76 9.12 5.80
CA LEU A 31 -8.13 9.52 6.11
C LEU A 31 -8.16 10.83 6.90
N LEU A 32 -7.28 11.00 7.89
CA LEU A 32 -7.15 12.25 8.63
C LEU A 32 -6.82 13.44 7.72
N MET A 33 -5.83 13.28 6.84
CA MET A 33 -5.47 14.33 5.88
C MET A 33 -6.60 14.66 4.91
N LEU A 34 -7.37 13.65 4.50
CA LEU A 34 -8.50 13.86 3.61
C LEU A 34 -9.63 14.64 4.29
N LYS A 35 -9.90 14.34 5.57
CA LYS A 35 -10.89 15.03 6.40
C LYS A 35 -10.58 16.53 6.53
N GLU A 36 -9.30 16.85 6.68
CA GLU A 36 -8.79 18.22 6.74
C GLU A 36 -8.63 18.89 5.35
N GLY A 37 -9.03 18.20 4.27
CA GLY A 37 -9.03 18.74 2.91
C GLY A 37 -7.72 18.56 2.12
N PHE A 38 -6.67 17.99 2.72
CA PHE A 38 -5.34 17.81 2.13
C PHE A 38 -5.25 16.58 1.22
N SER A 39 -5.97 16.61 0.10
CA SER A 39 -6.07 15.47 -0.83
C SER A 39 -4.72 15.00 -1.41
N ARG A 40 -3.77 15.90 -1.69
CA ARG A 40 -2.43 15.51 -2.18
C ARG A 40 -1.63 14.73 -1.15
N ASN A 41 -1.67 15.19 0.11
CA ASN A 41 -0.97 14.52 1.21
C ASN A 41 -1.63 13.17 1.52
N SER A 42 -2.97 13.14 1.51
CA SER A 42 -3.75 11.92 1.63
C SER A 42 -3.37 10.89 0.55
N ALA A 43 -3.31 11.29 -0.73
CA ALA A 43 -2.85 10.40 -1.81
C ALA A 43 -1.44 9.84 -1.58
N GLY A 44 -0.52 10.66 -1.06
CA GLY A 44 0.82 10.22 -0.68
C GLY A 44 0.79 9.14 0.41
N LYS A 45 -0.06 9.31 1.42
CA LYS A 45 -0.25 8.36 2.52
C LYS A 45 -0.91 7.06 2.06
N ALA A 46 -1.98 7.12 1.27
CA ALA A 46 -2.58 5.93 0.66
C ALA A 46 -1.58 5.15 -0.21
N PHE A 47 -0.72 5.84 -0.97
CA PHE A 47 0.33 5.21 -1.75
C PHE A 47 1.40 4.52 -0.88
N MET A 48 1.82 5.14 0.22
CA MET A 48 2.76 4.54 1.16
C MET A 48 2.16 3.30 1.85
N ALA A 49 0.87 3.35 2.21
CA ALA A 49 0.15 2.19 2.70
C ALA A 49 0.19 1.02 1.69
N TRP A 50 -0.05 1.31 0.40
CA TRP A 50 0.03 0.30 -0.65
C TRP A 50 1.42 -0.33 -0.76
N LYS A 51 2.50 0.47 -0.68
CA LYS A 51 3.87 -0.08 -0.68
C LYS A 51 4.11 -0.97 0.53
N ALA A 52 3.59 -0.63 1.71
CA ALA A 52 3.68 -1.47 2.89
C ALA A 52 2.94 -2.81 2.73
N PHE A 53 1.74 -2.77 2.17
CA PHE A 53 0.99 -3.98 1.80
C PHE A 53 1.77 -4.87 0.80
N ILE A 54 2.27 -4.31 -0.30
CA ILE A 54 3.04 -5.08 -1.30
C ILE A 54 4.33 -5.65 -0.69
N SER A 55 5.03 -4.88 0.13
CA SER A 55 6.22 -5.34 0.84
C SER A 55 5.92 -6.56 1.75
N ALA A 56 4.79 -6.53 2.46
CA ALA A 56 4.34 -7.68 3.26
C ALA A 56 4.07 -8.91 2.39
N LEU A 57 3.42 -8.75 1.24
CA LEU A 57 3.16 -9.85 0.29
C LEU A 57 4.44 -10.42 -0.32
N VAL A 58 5.41 -9.56 -0.66
CA VAL A 58 6.72 -9.97 -1.17
C VAL A 58 7.45 -10.81 -0.14
N VAL A 59 7.50 -10.37 1.12
CA VAL A 59 8.20 -11.12 2.17
C VAL A 59 7.48 -12.43 2.53
N LEU A 60 6.15 -12.43 2.50
CA LEU A 60 5.33 -13.64 2.65
C LEU A 60 5.69 -14.71 1.60
N ASN A 61 6.04 -14.29 0.39
CA ASN A 61 6.31 -15.16 -0.75
C ASN A 61 7.77 -15.13 -1.21
N LEU A 62 8.71 -14.67 -0.37
CA LEU A 62 10.05 -14.25 -0.81
C LEU A 62 10.81 -15.32 -1.61
N ASP A 63 10.66 -16.59 -1.22
CA ASP A 63 11.24 -17.76 -1.86
C ASP A 63 10.68 -18.07 -3.26
N LYS A 64 9.48 -17.55 -3.58
CA LYS A 64 8.79 -17.74 -4.86
C LYS A 64 8.91 -16.51 -5.77
N MET A 65 9.37 -15.38 -5.24
CA MET A 65 9.42 -14.11 -5.96
C MET A 65 10.46 -14.12 -7.09
N TYR A 66 11.60 -14.79 -6.92
CA TYR A 66 12.69 -14.78 -7.90
C TYR A 66 12.67 -16.00 -8.83
N ARG A 67 13.21 -15.83 -10.04
CA ARG A 67 13.40 -16.90 -11.04
C ARG A 67 14.84 -17.38 -11.15
N ASP A 68 15.79 -16.53 -10.80
CA ASP A 68 17.22 -16.81 -10.84
C ASP A 68 17.97 -16.16 -9.65
N GLU A 69 19.27 -16.43 -9.52
CA GLU A 69 20.07 -15.92 -8.39
C GLU A 69 20.22 -14.40 -8.40
N LYS A 70 20.18 -13.75 -9.57
CA LYS A 70 20.29 -12.30 -9.69
C LYS A 70 19.02 -11.62 -9.18
N GLU A 71 17.85 -12.14 -9.57
CA GLU A 71 16.57 -11.70 -9.01
C GLU A 71 16.49 -11.99 -7.52
N ARG A 72 17.00 -13.15 -7.08
CA ARG A 72 17.09 -13.50 -5.66
C ARG A 72 17.86 -12.42 -4.90
N GLU A 73 19.09 -12.10 -5.32
CA GLU A 73 19.88 -11.04 -4.70
C GLU A 73 19.11 -9.71 -4.66
N TRP A 74 18.45 -9.36 -5.76
CA TRP A 74 17.67 -8.12 -5.84
C TRP A 74 16.50 -8.09 -4.85
N TYR A 75 15.71 -9.16 -4.74
CA TYR A 75 14.58 -9.23 -3.81
C TYR A 75 15.04 -9.13 -2.36
N TYR A 76 16.15 -9.79 -2.02
CA TYR A 76 16.72 -9.79 -0.67
C TYR A 76 17.41 -8.48 -0.29
N LYS A 77 17.89 -7.72 -1.28
CA LYS A 77 18.56 -6.43 -1.05
C LYS A 77 17.61 -5.24 -1.12
N THR A 78 16.62 -5.28 -2.01
CA THR A 78 15.81 -4.10 -2.37
C THR A 78 14.36 -4.44 -2.68
N GLY A 79 14.07 -5.52 -3.40
CA GLY A 79 12.71 -5.83 -3.84
C GLY A 79 11.72 -6.00 -2.68
N PHE A 80 12.16 -6.52 -1.53
CA PHE A 80 11.33 -6.61 -0.32
C PHE A 80 10.80 -5.25 0.19
N LEU A 81 11.44 -4.13 -0.16
CA LEU A 81 10.99 -2.78 0.19
C LEU A 81 9.87 -2.26 -0.73
N ALA A 82 9.49 -3.02 -1.75
CA ALA A 82 8.54 -2.61 -2.79
C ALA A 82 8.89 -1.22 -3.40
N PRO A 83 10.11 -1.03 -3.96
CA PRO A 83 10.53 0.26 -4.50
C PRO A 83 9.59 0.75 -5.60
N THR A 84 9.30 2.06 -5.64
CA THR A 84 8.36 2.64 -6.62
C THR A 84 8.72 2.30 -8.06
N THR A 85 10.01 2.30 -8.40
CA THR A 85 10.52 1.96 -9.74
C THR A 85 10.33 0.50 -10.13
N GLY A 86 10.25 -0.41 -9.15
CA GLY A 86 10.03 -1.85 -9.37
C GLY A 86 8.60 -2.31 -9.11
N LEU A 87 7.72 -1.41 -8.63
CA LEU A 87 6.43 -1.79 -8.06
C LEU A 87 5.52 -2.53 -9.05
N LYS A 88 5.46 -2.08 -10.32
CA LYS A 88 4.66 -2.75 -11.36
C LYS A 88 5.15 -4.17 -11.63
N GLY A 89 6.46 -4.37 -11.76
CA GLY A 89 7.05 -5.70 -11.98
C GLY A 89 6.85 -6.64 -10.79
N ILE A 90 6.99 -6.12 -9.57
CA ILE A 90 6.67 -6.87 -8.35
C ILE A 90 5.21 -7.31 -8.35
N SER A 91 4.27 -6.42 -8.69
CA SER A 91 2.85 -6.75 -8.74
C SER A 91 2.51 -7.78 -9.81
N GLN A 92 3.16 -7.72 -10.98
CA GLN A 92 3.04 -8.76 -12.01
C GLN A 92 3.49 -10.13 -11.48
N ARG A 93 4.63 -10.16 -10.77
CA ARG A 93 5.12 -11.39 -10.17
C ARG A 93 4.19 -11.93 -9.08
N LEU A 94 3.56 -11.06 -8.29
CA LEU A 94 2.57 -11.45 -7.29
C LEU A 94 1.28 -11.99 -7.95
N GLU A 95 0.86 -11.44 -9.09
CA GLU A 95 -0.30 -11.97 -9.82
C GLU A 95 -0.04 -13.37 -10.41
N GLU A 96 1.18 -13.63 -10.89
CA GLU A 96 1.61 -14.99 -11.27
C GLU A 96 1.51 -15.99 -10.10
N LEU A 97 1.53 -15.51 -8.85
CA LEU A 97 1.35 -16.30 -7.63
C LEU A 97 -0.10 -16.32 -7.13
N GLY A 98 -1.04 -15.70 -7.87
CA GLY A 98 -2.48 -15.67 -7.56
C GLY A 98 -2.96 -14.47 -6.75
N TYR A 99 -2.16 -13.41 -6.61
CA TYR A 99 -2.57 -12.18 -5.90
C TYR A 99 -3.07 -11.11 -6.87
N GLU A 100 -4.33 -10.71 -6.72
CA GLU A 100 -4.98 -9.71 -7.58
C GLU A 100 -4.61 -8.28 -7.16
N VAL A 101 -3.40 -7.84 -7.53
CA VAL A 101 -2.82 -6.57 -7.06
C VAL A 101 -2.41 -5.61 -8.18
N ILE A 102 -2.39 -6.01 -9.45
CA ILE A 102 -1.85 -5.19 -10.54
C ILE A 102 -2.67 -3.91 -10.77
N ASP A 103 -3.98 -4.04 -10.80
CA ASP A 103 -4.88 -2.90 -11.08
C ASP A 103 -4.80 -1.89 -9.94
N THR A 104 -4.84 -2.38 -8.70
CA THR A 104 -4.67 -1.55 -7.50
C THR A 104 -3.30 -0.86 -7.48
N THR A 105 -2.23 -1.53 -7.91
CA THR A 105 -0.91 -0.90 -8.10
C THR A 105 -0.94 0.21 -9.13
N SER A 106 -1.73 0.06 -10.20
CA SER A 106 -1.82 1.08 -11.25
C SER A 106 -2.51 2.34 -10.72
N THR A 107 -3.62 2.19 -9.97
CA THR A 107 -4.28 3.29 -9.25
C THR A 107 -3.34 3.95 -8.23
N ALA A 108 -2.60 3.15 -7.45
CA ALA A 108 -1.64 3.68 -6.48
C ALA A 108 -0.54 4.53 -7.14
N LEU A 109 -0.05 4.12 -8.31
CA LEU A 109 0.94 4.88 -9.08
C LEU A 109 0.36 6.19 -9.66
N MET A 110 -0.91 6.22 -10.06
CA MET A 110 -1.61 7.45 -10.44
C MET A 110 -1.70 8.43 -9.25
N LEU A 111 -2.11 7.93 -8.09
CA LEU A 111 -2.17 8.72 -6.86
C LEU A 111 -0.79 9.23 -6.40
N HIS A 112 0.27 8.46 -6.63
CA HIS A 112 1.63 8.92 -6.37
C HIS A 112 2.00 10.12 -7.24
N ARG A 113 1.70 10.08 -8.55
CA ARG A 113 1.93 11.22 -9.46
C ARG A 113 1.12 12.44 -9.04
N TYR A 114 -0.15 12.24 -8.67
CA TYR A 114 -0.98 13.30 -8.12
C TYR A 114 -0.41 13.93 -6.84
N ALA A 115 0.08 13.12 -5.90
CA ALA A 115 0.70 13.62 -4.67
C ALA A 115 1.90 14.54 -4.99
N CYS A 116 2.77 14.13 -5.92
CA CYS A 116 3.93 14.90 -6.35
C CYS A 116 3.54 16.17 -7.13
N ASN A 117 2.62 16.06 -8.09
CA ASN A 117 2.43 17.08 -9.12
C ASN A 117 1.14 17.90 -8.97
N GLY A 118 0.24 17.52 -8.06
CA GLY A 118 -1.09 18.11 -7.94
C GLY A 118 -1.93 17.88 -9.20
N LEU A 119 -2.71 18.88 -9.62
CA LEU A 119 -3.55 18.84 -10.83
C LEU A 119 -2.83 19.40 -12.07
N HIS A 120 -1.49 19.41 -12.06
CA HIS A 120 -0.73 19.95 -13.19
C HIS A 120 -1.01 19.13 -14.46
N LYS A 121 -1.58 19.80 -15.46
CA LYS A 121 -1.95 19.18 -16.75
C LYS A 121 -0.71 18.56 -17.40
N GLY A 122 -0.81 17.28 -17.78
CA GLY A 122 0.29 16.52 -18.38
C GLY A 122 1.25 15.87 -17.38
N ALA A 123 1.11 16.14 -16.07
CA ALA A 123 1.88 15.48 -15.01
C ALA A 123 0.99 14.78 -13.95
N SER A 124 -0.33 14.93 -14.08
CA SER A 124 -1.35 14.30 -13.23
C SER A 124 -2.32 13.51 -14.08
N ASP A 125 -2.80 12.40 -13.53
CA ASP A 125 -3.83 11.56 -14.16
C ASP A 125 -5.25 12.08 -13.89
N TYR A 126 -5.41 13.10 -13.04
CA TYR A 126 -6.72 13.61 -12.60
C TYR A 126 -7.01 14.99 -13.17
N ALA A 127 -8.24 15.19 -13.65
CA ALA A 127 -8.70 16.48 -14.15
C ALA A 127 -9.03 17.45 -13.00
N ASP A 128 -9.55 16.93 -11.90
CA ASP A 128 -9.91 17.71 -10.72
C ASP A 128 -9.66 16.95 -9.40
N ARG A 129 -9.86 17.68 -8.29
CA ARG A 129 -9.66 17.15 -6.94
C ARG A 129 -10.67 16.05 -6.59
N SER A 130 -11.90 16.11 -7.11
CA SER A 130 -12.96 15.14 -6.81
C SER A 130 -12.61 13.77 -7.37
N GLU A 131 -12.09 13.70 -8.59
CA GLU A 131 -11.60 12.45 -9.20
C GLU A 131 -10.48 11.83 -8.35
N ALA A 132 -9.48 12.63 -7.97
CA ALA A 132 -8.39 12.14 -7.12
C ALA A 132 -8.90 11.59 -5.78
N VAL A 133 -9.84 12.29 -5.15
CA VAL A 133 -10.44 11.85 -3.87
C VAL A 133 -11.19 10.52 -4.00
N LYS A 134 -11.93 10.30 -5.10
CA LYS A 134 -12.61 9.03 -5.35
C LYS A 134 -11.61 7.88 -5.42
N ASP A 135 -10.49 8.08 -6.13
CA ASP A 135 -9.44 7.06 -6.23
C ASP A 135 -8.68 6.85 -4.92
N ILE A 136 -8.47 7.89 -4.11
CA ILE A 136 -7.92 7.75 -2.75
C ILE A 136 -8.82 6.83 -1.92
N LEU A 137 -10.12 7.12 -1.84
CA LEU A 137 -11.07 6.32 -1.06
C LEU A 137 -11.20 4.89 -1.62
N HIS A 138 -11.20 4.75 -2.95
CA HIS A 138 -11.20 3.45 -3.61
C HIS A 138 -9.97 2.62 -3.24
N LEU A 139 -8.77 3.22 -3.29
CA LEU A 139 -7.53 2.55 -2.91
C LEU A 139 -7.54 2.14 -1.43
N ILE A 140 -7.93 3.03 -0.52
CA ILE A 140 -8.03 2.71 0.92
C ILE A 140 -8.97 1.53 1.15
N ASN A 141 -10.16 1.56 0.55
CA ASN A 141 -11.14 0.48 0.67
C ASN A 141 -10.60 -0.86 0.12
N LYS A 142 -9.92 -0.83 -1.03
CA LYS A 142 -9.31 -2.03 -1.62
C LYS A 142 -8.20 -2.58 -0.73
N ILE A 143 -7.34 -1.72 -0.15
CA ILE A 143 -6.29 -2.14 0.79
C ILE A 143 -6.90 -2.82 2.02
N ILE A 144 -7.94 -2.23 2.63
CA ILE A 144 -8.63 -2.81 3.78
C ILE A 144 -9.20 -4.21 3.46
N THR A 145 -9.84 -4.34 2.30
CA THR A 145 -10.36 -5.62 1.82
C THR A 145 -9.24 -6.67 1.69
N LEU A 146 -8.16 -6.31 1.00
CA LEU A 146 -7.05 -7.23 0.75
C LEU A 146 -6.23 -7.56 2.02
N LEU A 147 -6.11 -6.63 2.97
CA LEU A 147 -5.48 -6.88 4.28
C LEU A 147 -6.22 -8.00 5.02
N ARG A 148 -7.56 -7.94 5.04
CA ARG A 148 -8.38 -8.98 5.65
C ARG A 148 -8.27 -10.28 4.86
N GLU A 149 -8.33 -10.23 3.54
CA GLU A 149 -8.26 -11.42 2.68
C GLU A 149 -6.94 -12.20 2.83
N TYR A 150 -5.80 -11.52 2.76
CA TYR A 150 -4.50 -12.19 2.69
C TYR A 150 -3.76 -12.31 4.03
N PHE A 151 -4.09 -11.48 5.02
CA PHE A 151 -3.31 -11.40 6.25
C PHE A 151 -4.11 -11.65 7.54
N LYS A 152 -5.42 -11.91 7.51
CA LYS A 152 -6.23 -12.06 8.73
C LYS A 152 -5.64 -13.07 9.73
N GLY A 153 -5.13 -14.21 9.25
CA GLY A 153 -4.51 -15.23 10.10
C GLY A 153 -3.19 -14.82 10.78
N ARG A 154 -2.66 -13.62 10.48
CA ARG A 154 -1.39 -13.10 11.00
C ARG A 154 -1.57 -11.89 11.92
N TRP A 155 -2.80 -11.45 12.15
CA TRP A 155 -3.06 -10.28 12.99
C TRP A 155 -2.86 -10.62 14.47
N ASN A 156 -2.23 -9.69 15.19
CA ASN A 156 -2.27 -9.63 16.64
C ASN A 156 -3.35 -8.61 17.08
N GLU A 157 -3.53 -8.45 18.38
CA GLU A 157 -4.51 -7.52 18.96
C GLU A 157 -4.30 -6.06 18.48
N GLU A 158 -3.05 -5.63 18.32
CA GLU A 158 -2.71 -4.28 17.85
C GLU A 158 -3.20 -4.05 16.40
N ILE A 159 -2.87 -4.98 15.48
CA ILE A 159 -3.32 -4.92 14.08
C ILE A 159 -4.86 -4.99 14.02
N GLU A 160 -5.48 -5.86 14.81
CA GLU A 160 -6.93 -5.99 14.88
C GLU A 160 -7.61 -4.67 15.29
N THR A 161 -7.07 -4.02 16.31
CA THR A 161 -7.58 -2.75 16.85
C THR A 161 -7.43 -1.64 15.82
N LEU A 162 -6.25 -1.49 15.23
CA LEU A 162 -5.99 -0.44 14.24
C LEU A 162 -6.79 -0.66 12.95
N TYR A 163 -6.92 -1.91 12.50
CA TYR A 163 -7.77 -2.25 11.36
C TYR A 163 -9.22 -1.83 11.58
N LYS A 164 -9.80 -2.14 12.75
CA LYS A 164 -11.18 -1.75 13.09
C LYS A 164 -11.35 -0.23 13.09
N LYS A 165 -10.39 0.49 13.67
CA LYS A 165 -10.37 1.96 13.67
C LYS A 165 -10.40 2.53 12.25
N VAL A 166 -9.51 2.07 11.37
CA VAL A 166 -9.47 2.54 9.97
C VAL A 166 -10.76 2.17 9.22
N GLU A 167 -11.33 0.98 9.47
CA GLU A 167 -12.59 0.56 8.87
C GLU A 167 -13.77 1.43 9.33
N GLU A 168 -13.79 1.86 10.59
CA GLU A 168 -14.78 2.79 11.15
C GLU A 168 -14.62 4.20 10.55
N GLU A 169 -13.40 4.74 10.53
CA GLU A 169 -13.12 6.06 9.93
C GLU A 169 -13.49 6.09 8.44
N LEU A 170 -13.23 5.02 7.69
CA LEU A 170 -13.60 4.92 6.28
C LEU A 170 -15.14 4.92 6.08
N LYS A 171 -15.91 4.33 7.02
CA LYS A 171 -17.38 4.35 6.97
C LYS A 171 -17.92 5.77 7.12
N ASP A 172 -17.26 6.64 7.89
CA ASP A 172 -17.67 8.04 8.03
C ASP A 172 -17.60 8.81 6.71
N PHE A 173 -16.63 8.49 5.83
CA PHE A 173 -16.58 9.02 4.46
C PHE A 173 -17.67 8.48 3.55
N SER A 174 -18.20 7.29 3.86
CA SER A 174 -19.26 6.63 3.08
C SER A 174 -20.67 7.08 3.52
N GLY A 175 -20.83 7.40 4.81
CA GLY A 175 -22.09 7.83 5.42
C GLY A 175 -22.35 9.33 5.34
N ASN A 176 -21.31 10.18 5.32
CA ASN A 176 -21.47 11.61 5.13
C ASN A 176 -21.61 11.97 3.64
N ARG A 177 -22.85 12.09 3.16
CA ARG A 177 -23.19 12.69 1.85
C ARG A 177 -22.78 14.17 1.71
N SER A 178 -22.11 14.75 2.72
CA SER A 178 -21.88 16.18 2.86
C SER A 178 -20.40 16.57 2.92
N ILE A 179 -19.48 15.71 2.45
CA ILE A 179 -18.12 16.19 2.18
C ILE A 179 -18.17 16.86 0.81
N SER A 180 -18.43 18.17 0.80
CA SER A 180 -18.30 18.99 -0.39
C SER A 180 -16.82 19.01 -0.79
N PHE A 181 -16.45 18.24 -1.81
CA PHE A 181 -15.11 18.21 -2.37
C PHE A 181 -14.89 19.26 -3.45
#